data_AF-A0A3E0WA53-F1
#
_entry.id   AF-A0A3E0WA53-F1
#
_cell.length_a   1.000
_cell.length_b   1.000
_cell.length_c   1.000
_cell.angle_alpha   90.00
_cell.angle_beta   90.00
_cell.angle_gamma   90.00
#
_symmetry.space_group_name_H-M   'P 1'
#
loop_
_entity.id
_entity.type
_entity.pdbx_description
1 polymer ?
#
loop_
_entity_poly.entity_id
_entity_poly.type
_entity_poly.pdbx_seq_one_letter_code
_entity_poly.pdbx_strand_id
1 'polypeptide(L)'
;MGVRLRLTLSALSLAALAVGVIGCSPAEVSPTGIPTPTDQANSEWGSYGNRDDACSAVAGDLLTLALVPKNLALADPGSGVNDIDDVIVAAGTAAPPSVAPNYQQLSALVRSYGVQLAAWSAATAPSPTPTVTQTPSLTLSPTPSPASTPTSPASASPSPSASASPTSAPDRPTFDDTPYTARLDGIKTWLSTTCG
;
A
#
# COMPACT_ATOMS: atom_id res chain seq x y z
N MET A 1 22.22 23.79 -30.55
CA MET A 1 23.12 22.88 -29.82
C MET A 1 22.25 22.19 -28.78
N GLY A 2 21.59 21.06 -29.07
CA GLY A 2 22.16 19.69 -29.08
C GLY A 2 22.29 19.24 -27.62
N VAL A 3 21.55 18.27 -27.09
CA VAL A 3 21.50 16.85 -27.49
C VAL A 3 20.16 16.22 -27.06
N ARG A 4 19.51 15.51 -28.00
CA ARG A 4 18.44 14.53 -27.73
C ARG A 4 19.10 13.18 -27.48
N LEU A 5 18.87 12.55 -26.33
CA LEU A 5 19.30 11.17 -26.07
C LEU A 5 18.07 10.25 -26.17
N ARG A 6 17.90 9.63 -27.36
CA ARG A 6 17.00 8.48 -27.57
C ARG A 6 17.86 7.23 -27.40
N LEU A 7 17.55 6.39 -26.41
CA LEU A 7 18.10 5.05 -26.32
C LEU A 7 17.02 4.06 -26.76
N THR A 8 17.12 3.62 -28.01
CA THR A 8 16.51 2.41 -28.55
C THR A 8 17.50 1.26 -28.36
N LEU A 9 17.03 0.08 -27.93
CA LEU A 9 17.54 -1.30 -28.15
C LEU A 9 16.87 -2.15 -27.04
N SER A 10 16.08 -3.19 -27.32
CA SER A 10 16.56 -4.44 -27.91
C SER A 10 15.43 -5.25 -28.54
N ALA A 11 15.72 -5.79 -29.72
CA ALA A 11 15.00 -6.90 -30.35
C ALA A 11 15.59 -8.25 -29.85
N LEU A 12 14.77 -9.31 -29.89
CA LEU A 12 15.01 -10.78 -29.93
C LEU A 12 13.83 -11.44 -29.16
N SER A 13 13.02 -12.38 -29.65
CA SER A 13 13.22 -13.45 -30.64
C SER A 13 11.89 -14.00 -31.17
N LEU A 14 11.95 -14.62 -32.37
CA LEU A 14 10.89 -15.39 -33.02
C LEU A 14 10.45 -16.64 -32.24
N ALA A 15 9.15 -16.96 -32.33
CA ALA A 15 8.69 -18.33 -32.50
C ALA A 15 7.40 -18.35 -33.35
N ALA A 16 7.52 -18.84 -34.58
CA ALA A 16 6.39 -19.22 -35.42
C ALA A 16 5.92 -20.62 -34.99
N LEU A 17 4.61 -20.80 -34.81
CA LEU A 17 3.99 -22.13 -34.82
C LEU A 17 2.68 -22.06 -35.59
N ALA A 18 2.66 -22.83 -36.67
CA ALA A 18 1.54 -23.03 -37.56
C ALA A 18 0.38 -23.75 -36.86
N VAL A 19 -0.86 -23.38 -37.18
CA VAL A 19 -2.01 -24.26 -36.99
C VAL A 19 -2.94 -24.11 -38.19
N GLY A 20 -3.04 -25.18 -38.97
CA GLY A 20 -4.26 -25.51 -39.68
C GLY A 20 -4.77 -26.83 -39.14
N VAL A 21 -6.04 -26.90 -38.73
CA VAL A 21 -7.01 -27.94 -39.14
C VAL A 21 -8.42 -27.43 -38.80
N ILE A 22 -9.33 -27.53 -39.76
CA ILE A 22 -10.76 -27.27 -39.59
C ILE A 22 -11.34 -28.44 -38.80
N GLY A 23 -11.66 -28.22 -37.53
CA GLY A 23 -12.30 -29.20 -36.66
C GLY A 23 -13.28 -28.48 -35.74
N CYS A 24 -14.55 -28.87 -35.80
CA CYS A 24 -15.61 -28.39 -34.93
C CYS A 24 -15.37 -28.92 -33.51
N SER A 25 -14.59 -28.19 -32.71
CA SER A 25 -14.40 -28.45 -31.29
C SER A 25 -15.38 -27.60 -30.47
N PRO A 26 -16.00 -28.15 -29.40
CA PRO A 26 -16.76 -27.33 -28.47
C PRO A 26 -15.82 -26.25 -27.91
N ALA A 27 -16.29 -24.99 -27.85
CA ALA A 27 -15.53 -23.88 -27.32
C ALA A 27 -15.07 -24.22 -25.90
N GLU A 28 -13.79 -24.59 -25.76
CA GLU A 28 -13.12 -24.62 -24.48
C GLU A 28 -12.98 -23.15 -24.09
N VAL A 29 -13.94 -22.67 -23.31
CA VAL A 29 -13.90 -21.34 -22.70
C VAL A 29 -12.75 -21.40 -21.70
N SER A 30 -11.53 -21.21 -22.20
CA SER A 30 -10.38 -20.95 -21.35
C SER A 30 -10.76 -19.71 -20.53
N PRO A 31 -10.84 -19.78 -19.19
CA PRO A 31 -11.27 -18.65 -18.39
C PRO A 31 -10.35 -17.48 -18.75
N THR A 32 -10.97 -16.52 -19.41
CA THR A 32 -10.41 -15.33 -20.05
C THR A 32 -9.27 -14.77 -19.20
N GLY A 33 -8.06 -14.80 -19.77
CA GLY A 33 -6.95 -14.04 -19.23
C GLY A 33 -7.38 -12.60 -19.09
N ILE A 34 -7.25 -12.04 -17.89
CA ILE A 34 -7.51 -10.63 -17.63
C ILE A 34 -6.64 -9.86 -18.63
N PRO A 35 -7.20 -8.97 -19.46
CA PRO A 35 -6.43 -8.26 -20.46
C PRO A 35 -5.36 -7.41 -19.76
N THR A 36 -4.10 -7.68 -20.08
CA THR A 36 -2.96 -6.93 -19.58
C THR A 36 -2.91 -5.58 -20.29
N PRO A 37 -2.57 -4.47 -19.60
CA PRO A 37 -2.32 -3.19 -20.24
C PRO A 37 -1.37 -3.32 -21.42
N THR A 38 -1.68 -2.64 -22.53
CA THR A 38 -0.83 -2.64 -23.72
C THR A 38 0.08 -1.41 -23.71
N ASP A 39 1.23 -1.47 -24.37
CA ASP A 39 2.12 -0.30 -24.54
C ASP A 39 1.50 0.80 -25.42
N GLN A 40 0.37 0.52 -26.07
CA GLN A 40 -0.32 1.45 -26.95
C GLN A 40 -1.45 2.16 -26.20
N ALA A 41 -1.11 3.30 -25.60
CA ALA A 41 -2.09 4.15 -24.95
C ALA A 41 -3.15 4.64 -25.95
N ASN A 42 -4.41 4.46 -25.60
CA ASN A 42 -5.57 4.99 -26.29
C ASN A 42 -6.12 6.18 -25.50
N SER A 43 -6.32 7.33 -26.15
CA SER A 43 -6.82 8.54 -25.47
C SER A 43 -8.21 8.39 -24.86
N GLU A 44 -9.01 7.45 -25.37
CA GLU A 44 -10.35 7.14 -24.86
C GLU A 44 -10.32 6.01 -23.83
N TRP A 45 -9.52 4.96 -24.08
CA TRP A 45 -9.53 3.72 -23.30
C TRP A 45 -8.33 3.56 -22.35
N GLY A 46 -7.53 4.61 -22.14
CA GLY A 46 -6.39 4.56 -21.21
C GLY A 46 -5.26 3.69 -21.75
N SER A 47 -4.74 2.77 -20.94
CA SER A 47 -3.70 1.82 -21.37
C SER A 47 -4.25 0.62 -22.15
N TYR A 48 -5.56 0.53 -22.30
CA TYR A 48 -6.22 -0.53 -23.06
C TYR A 48 -6.33 -0.12 -24.53
N GLY A 49 -6.00 -1.04 -25.44
CA GLY A 49 -5.98 -0.75 -26.88
C GLY A 49 -7.39 -0.50 -27.46
N ASN A 50 -8.41 -1.09 -26.85
CA ASN A 50 -9.81 -1.01 -27.29
C ASN A 50 -10.80 -1.01 -26.10
N ARG A 51 -12.08 -0.81 -26.42
CA ARG A 51 -13.20 -0.74 -25.48
C ARG A 51 -13.41 -2.04 -24.70
N ASP A 52 -13.39 -3.19 -25.37
CA ASP A 52 -13.72 -4.47 -24.74
C ASP A 52 -12.70 -4.87 -23.67
N ASP A 53 -11.42 -4.61 -23.95
CA ASP A 53 -10.33 -4.80 -22.99
C ASP A 53 -10.48 -3.89 -21.78
N ALA A 54 -10.78 -2.60 -22.00
CA ALA A 54 -11.00 -1.65 -20.92
C ALA A 54 -12.21 -2.02 -20.06
N CYS A 55 -13.33 -2.38 -20.68
CA CYS A 55 -14.55 -2.81 -20.00
C CYS A 55 -14.29 -4.04 -19.12
N SER A 56 -13.60 -5.04 -19.67
CA SER A 56 -13.28 -6.29 -18.95
C SER A 56 -12.33 -6.05 -17.78
N ALA A 57 -11.30 -5.22 -17.97
CA ALA A 57 -10.35 -4.87 -16.92
C ALA A 57 -11.02 -4.07 -15.79
N VAL A 58 -11.76 -3.01 -16.11
CA VAL A 58 -12.46 -2.17 -15.11
C VAL A 58 -13.52 -2.98 -14.35
N ALA A 59 -14.19 -3.94 -15.00
CA ALA A 59 -15.11 -4.87 -14.32
C ALA A 59 -14.37 -5.80 -13.34
N GLY A 60 -13.19 -6.30 -13.72
CA GLY A 60 -12.31 -7.08 -12.83
C GLY A 60 -11.83 -6.28 -11.63
N ASP A 61 -11.43 -5.02 -11.85
CA ASP A 61 -11.04 -4.10 -10.79
C ASP A 61 -12.18 -3.87 -9.81
N LEU A 62 -13.40 -3.64 -10.29
CA LEU A 62 -14.57 -3.43 -9.43
C LEU A 62 -14.79 -4.57 -8.44
N LEU A 63 -14.59 -5.82 -8.86
CA LEU A 63 -14.71 -6.96 -7.97
C LEU A 63 -13.64 -6.93 -6.87
N THR A 64 -12.40 -6.58 -7.24
CA THR A 64 -11.28 -6.42 -6.30
C THR A 64 -11.54 -5.28 -5.32
N LEU A 65 -11.98 -4.12 -5.83
CA LEU A 65 -12.28 -2.93 -5.06
C LEU A 65 -13.46 -3.13 -4.10
N ALA A 66 -14.48 -3.92 -4.49
CA ALA A 66 -15.60 -4.23 -3.62
C ALA A 66 -15.20 -4.99 -2.33
N LEU A 67 -14.02 -5.63 -2.32
CA LEU A 67 -13.50 -6.35 -1.16
C LEU A 67 -12.64 -5.47 -0.23
N VAL A 68 -12.23 -4.27 -0.69
CA VAL A 68 -11.31 -3.38 0.04
C VAL A 68 -11.82 -3.00 1.44
N PRO A 69 -13.08 -2.57 1.64
CA PRO A 69 -13.57 -2.25 2.99
C PRO A 69 -13.38 -3.37 4.02
N LYS A 70 -13.67 -4.61 3.62
CA LYS A 70 -13.51 -5.78 4.50
C LYS A 70 -12.05 -6.09 4.77
N ASN A 71 -11.19 -5.95 3.75
CA ASN A 71 -9.76 -6.16 3.91
C ASN A 71 -9.12 -5.08 4.79
N LEU A 72 -9.55 -3.82 4.69
CA LEU A 72 -9.09 -2.71 5.53
C LEU A 72 -9.52 -2.84 6.99
N ALA A 73 -10.69 -3.44 7.24
CA ALA A 73 -11.11 -3.79 8.59
C ALA A 73 -10.18 -4.83 9.24
N LEU A 74 -9.46 -5.64 8.46
CA LEU A 74 -8.54 -6.66 8.95
C LEU A 74 -7.06 -6.27 8.79
N ALA A 75 -6.77 -5.18 8.08
CA ALA A 75 -5.41 -4.79 7.75
C ALA A 75 -4.59 -4.38 8.98
N ASP A 76 -3.35 -4.86 9.01
CA ASP A 76 -2.32 -4.36 9.92
C ASP A 76 -1.94 -2.91 9.58
N PRO A 77 -1.56 -2.10 10.60
CA PRO A 77 -1.05 -0.76 10.39
C PRO A 77 0.26 -0.81 9.60
N GLY A 78 0.20 -0.54 8.29
CA GLY A 78 1.37 -0.49 7.42
C GLY A 78 1.16 -1.20 6.09
N SER A 79 1.64 -2.44 5.96
CA SER A 79 1.74 -3.11 4.66
C SER A 79 0.39 -3.31 3.99
N GLY A 80 -0.62 -3.80 4.72
CA GLY A 80 -1.92 -4.13 4.14
C GLY A 80 -2.65 -2.93 3.51
N VAL A 81 -2.51 -1.73 4.08
CA VAL A 81 -3.13 -0.52 3.53
C VAL A 81 -2.36 -0.01 2.31
N ASN A 82 -1.03 -0.08 2.34
CA ASN A 82 -0.19 0.34 1.22
C ASN A 82 -0.37 -0.59 0.01
N ASP A 83 -0.43 -1.90 0.22
CA ASP A 83 -0.66 -2.88 -0.85
C ASP A 83 -2.00 -2.61 -1.56
N ILE A 84 -3.04 -2.27 -0.80
CA ILE A 84 -4.35 -1.90 -1.34
C ILE A 84 -4.28 -0.57 -2.11
N ASP A 85 -3.60 0.44 -1.57
CA ASP A 85 -3.40 1.73 -2.25
C ASP A 85 -2.67 1.55 -3.60
N ASP A 86 -1.61 0.74 -3.61
CA ASP A 86 -0.82 0.44 -4.81
C ASP A 86 -1.66 -0.25 -5.89
N VAL A 87 -2.52 -1.21 -5.50
CA VAL A 87 -3.46 -1.84 -6.45
C VAL A 87 -4.44 -0.82 -7.03
N ILE A 88 -5.01 0.08 -6.22
CA ILE A 88 -5.92 1.12 -6.69
C ILE A 88 -5.22 2.11 -7.62
N VAL A 89 -3.99 2.50 -7.30
CA VAL A 89 -3.18 3.43 -8.11
C VAL A 89 -2.79 2.79 -9.44
N ALA A 90 -2.38 1.52 -9.43
CA ALA A 90 -2.04 0.78 -10.65
C ALA A 90 -3.27 0.68 -11.58
N ALA A 91 -4.42 0.30 -11.03
CA ALA A 91 -5.68 0.24 -11.77
C ALA A 91 -6.07 1.62 -12.32
N GLY A 92 -6.00 2.68 -11.50
CA GLY A 92 -6.30 4.05 -11.92
C GLY A 92 -5.35 4.61 -12.99
N THR A 93 -4.12 4.11 -13.07
CA THR A 93 -3.13 4.51 -14.09
C THR A 93 -3.45 3.89 -15.45
N ALA A 94 -3.94 2.65 -15.47
CA ALA A 94 -4.34 1.96 -16.68
C ALA A 94 -5.75 2.37 -17.16
N ALA A 95 -6.61 2.81 -16.24
CA ALA A 95 -8.02 3.09 -16.47
C ALA A 95 -8.27 4.19 -17.53
N PRO A 96 -9.41 4.12 -18.24
CA PRO A 96 -9.88 5.20 -19.10
C PRO A 96 -9.93 6.56 -18.38
N PRO A 97 -9.59 7.69 -19.04
CA PRO A 97 -9.55 9.00 -18.41
C PRO A 97 -10.89 9.46 -17.78
N SER A 98 -12.00 8.96 -18.30
CA SER A 98 -13.35 9.25 -17.80
C SER A 98 -13.64 8.62 -16.43
N VAL A 99 -12.97 7.52 -16.08
CA VAL A 99 -13.17 6.81 -14.82
C VAL A 99 -11.99 6.93 -13.85
N ALA A 100 -10.79 7.24 -14.35
CA ALA A 100 -9.57 7.45 -13.55
C ALA A 100 -9.73 8.37 -12.32
N PRO A 101 -10.50 9.49 -12.36
CA PRO A 101 -10.73 10.31 -11.17
C PRO A 101 -11.39 9.57 -10.00
N ASN A 102 -12.22 8.55 -10.26
CA ASN A 102 -12.82 7.73 -9.20
C ASN A 102 -11.75 6.89 -8.50
N TYR A 103 -10.83 6.28 -9.25
CA TYR A 103 -9.71 5.52 -8.68
C TYR A 103 -8.79 6.41 -7.82
N GLN A 104 -8.49 7.63 -8.28
CA GLN A 104 -7.70 8.60 -7.50
C GLN A 104 -8.39 9.00 -6.19
N GLN A 105 -9.72 9.09 -6.20
CA GLN A 105 -10.48 9.39 -4.99
C GLN A 105 -10.56 8.18 -4.05
N LEU A 106 -10.67 6.96 -4.59
CA LEU A 106 -10.58 5.72 -3.82
C LEU A 106 -9.22 5.59 -3.12
N SER A 107 -8.10 5.82 -3.83
CA SER A 107 -6.76 5.76 -3.24
C SER A 107 -6.56 6.82 -2.16
N ALA A 108 -7.05 8.04 -2.38
CA ALA A 108 -7.01 9.10 -1.36
C ALA A 108 -7.76 8.71 -0.06
N LEU A 109 -8.91 8.02 -0.17
CA LEU A 109 -9.66 7.52 0.99
C LEU A 109 -8.89 6.43 1.74
N VAL A 110 -8.34 5.44 1.01
CA VAL A 110 -7.55 4.36 1.59
C VAL A 110 -6.30 4.91 2.30
N ARG A 111 -5.58 5.83 1.66
CA ARG A 111 -4.40 6.47 2.25
C ARG A 111 -4.75 7.29 3.49
N SER A 112 -5.86 8.03 3.48
CA SER A 112 -6.34 8.78 4.65
C SER A 112 -6.63 7.84 5.83
N TYR A 113 -7.25 6.69 5.57
CA TYR A 113 -7.45 5.67 6.59
C TYR A 113 -6.12 5.07 7.08
N GLY A 114 -5.17 4.80 6.18
CA GLY A 114 -3.83 4.32 6.55
C GLY A 114 -3.10 5.26 7.52
N VAL A 115 -3.19 6.58 7.31
CA VAL A 115 -2.63 7.58 8.22
C VAL A 115 -3.28 7.51 9.60
N GLN A 116 -4.62 7.38 9.66
CA GLN A 116 -5.34 7.25 10.92
C GLN A 116 -4.99 5.95 11.66
N LEU A 117 -4.88 4.85 10.93
CA LEU A 117 -4.53 3.53 11.47
C LEU A 117 -3.09 3.52 12.00
N ALA A 118 -2.15 4.15 11.31
CA ALA A 118 -0.77 4.31 11.75
C ALA A 118 -0.67 5.17 13.03
N ALA A 119 -1.43 6.27 13.10
CA ALA A 119 -1.48 7.13 14.29
C ALA A 119 -2.05 6.37 15.50
N TRP A 120 -3.13 5.62 15.30
CA TRP A 120 -3.70 4.74 16.33
C TRP A 120 -2.71 3.68 16.81
N SER A 121 -2.01 3.02 15.87
CA SER A 121 -1.00 2.01 16.20
C SER A 121 0.16 2.61 17.00
N ALA A 122 0.62 3.81 16.66
CA ALA A 122 1.69 4.48 17.38
C ALA A 122 1.25 4.88 18.80
N ALA A 123 -0.01 5.30 18.98
CA ALA A 123 -0.56 5.65 20.28
C ALA A 123 -0.78 4.43 21.20
N THR A 124 -0.98 3.24 20.61
CA THR A 124 -1.23 1.99 21.34
C THR A 124 0.05 1.19 21.55
N ALA A 125 1.14 1.52 20.85
CA ALA A 125 2.43 0.86 21.03
C ALA A 125 2.94 1.05 22.46
N PRO A 126 3.47 -0.01 23.10
CA PRO A 126 4.06 0.13 24.42
C PRO A 126 5.20 1.16 24.37
N SER A 127 5.16 2.14 25.27
CA SER A 127 6.24 3.12 25.40
C SER A 127 7.56 2.38 25.53
N PRO A 128 8.59 2.67 24.71
CA PRO A 128 9.88 2.03 24.86
C PRO A 128 10.37 2.27 26.28
N THR A 129 10.68 1.19 27.01
CA THR A 129 11.39 1.32 28.29
C THR A 129 12.67 2.08 28.00
N PRO A 130 12.94 3.22 28.67
CA PRO A 130 14.18 3.93 28.44
C PRO A 130 15.34 2.99 28.77
N THR A 131 16.07 2.56 27.75
CA THR A 131 17.31 1.83 27.92
C THR A 131 18.27 2.77 28.64
N VAL A 132 18.53 2.51 29.92
CA VAL A 132 19.53 3.25 30.67
C VAL A 132 20.87 2.96 29.99
N THR A 133 21.37 3.93 29.22
CA THR A 133 22.73 3.87 28.68
C THR A 133 23.67 3.84 29.87
N GLN A 134 24.15 2.66 30.23
CA GLN A 134 25.19 2.51 31.23
C GLN A 134 26.42 3.25 30.69
N THR A 135 26.74 4.39 31.29
CA THR A 135 28.00 5.09 31.04
C THR A 135 29.12 4.10 31.31
N PRO A 136 29.99 3.78 30.32
CA PRO A 136 31.13 2.91 30.59
C PRO A 136 32.01 3.59 31.64
N SER A 137 32.06 3.01 32.84
CA SER A 137 32.99 3.42 33.88
C SER A 137 34.39 3.06 33.40
N LEU A 138 35.15 4.08 32.98
CA LEU A 138 36.56 3.92 32.65
C LEU A 138 37.32 3.59 33.94
N THR A 139 37.64 2.31 34.14
CA THR A 139 38.54 1.85 35.19
C THR A 139 39.94 2.35 34.89
N LEU A 140 40.31 3.50 35.45
CA LEU A 140 41.70 3.94 35.50
C LEU A 140 42.45 3.05 36.50
N SER A 141 43.47 2.35 35.99
CA SER A 141 44.39 1.51 36.75
C SER A 141 45.10 2.33 37.85
N PRO A 142 45.02 1.96 39.14
CA PRO A 142 45.66 2.72 40.20
C PRO A 142 47.15 2.39 40.31
N THR A 143 47.99 3.43 40.26
CA THR A 143 49.34 3.41 40.85
C THR A 143 49.21 3.36 42.37
N PRO A 144 49.92 2.48 43.10
CA PRO A 144 49.82 2.42 44.56
C PRO A 144 50.47 3.65 45.21
N SER A 145 49.68 4.41 45.96
CA SER A 145 50.19 5.43 46.90
C SER A 145 49.40 5.31 48.22
N PRO A 146 50.08 5.21 49.37
CA PRO A 146 49.40 4.99 50.65
C PRO A 146 48.82 6.30 51.23
N ALA A 147 47.69 6.12 51.93
CA ALA A 147 47.06 7.05 52.86
C ALA A 147 46.32 8.25 52.25
N SER A 148 44.99 8.11 52.16
CA SER A 148 44.02 9.04 52.76
C SER A 148 42.61 8.44 52.66
N THR A 149 41.92 8.38 53.79
CA THR A 149 40.56 7.87 53.96
C THR A 149 39.56 8.68 53.12
N PRO A 150 38.80 8.07 52.19
CA PRO A 150 37.66 8.74 51.58
C PRO A 150 36.36 8.38 52.30
N THR A 151 35.71 9.42 52.82
CA THR A 151 34.32 9.42 53.30
C THR A 151 33.39 9.07 52.12
N SER A 152 32.56 8.04 52.27
CA SER A 152 31.59 7.62 51.25
C SER A 152 30.49 8.68 51.04
N PRO A 153 30.20 9.11 49.80
CA PRO A 153 29.04 9.94 49.51
C PRO A 153 27.75 9.09 49.54
N ALA A 154 26.70 9.71 50.08
CA ALA A 154 25.39 9.13 50.34
C ALA A 154 24.76 8.47 49.10
N SER A 155 24.21 7.28 49.33
CA SER A 155 23.38 6.54 48.37
C SER A 155 22.07 7.31 48.16
N ALA A 156 21.93 7.97 47.01
CA ALA A 156 20.65 8.50 46.56
C ALA A 156 19.81 7.34 46.03
N SER A 157 18.79 6.96 46.80
CA SER A 157 17.77 6.00 46.37
C SER A 157 16.93 6.63 45.25
N PRO A 158 16.93 6.10 44.01
CA PRO A 158 15.99 6.55 43.01
C PRO A 158 14.59 6.14 43.49
N SER A 159 13.68 7.10 43.62
CA SER A 159 12.26 6.85 43.87
C SER A 159 11.58 6.52 42.54
N PRO A 160 11.13 5.27 42.28
CA PRO A 160 10.27 5.00 41.14
C PRO A 160 8.83 4.93 41.62
N SER A 161 7.97 5.80 41.11
CA SER A 161 6.62 5.45 40.66
C SER A 161 5.77 6.71 40.54
N ALA A 162 5.91 7.40 39.42
CA ALA A 162 4.73 8.00 38.83
C ALA A 162 3.89 6.82 38.29
N SER A 163 2.97 6.32 39.11
CA SER A 163 1.89 5.45 38.65
C SER A 163 0.97 6.32 37.82
N ALA A 164 1.28 6.47 36.54
CA ALA A 164 0.37 7.08 35.59
C ALA A 164 -0.88 6.20 35.55
N SER A 165 -2.04 6.78 35.87
CA SER A 165 -3.32 6.12 35.64
C SER A 165 -3.38 5.68 34.17
N PRO A 166 -3.85 4.47 33.86
CA PRO A 166 -3.95 4.02 32.49
C PRO A 166 -4.97 4.91 31.77
N THR A 167 -4.48 5.82 30.93
CA THR A 167 -5.30 6.44 29.89
C THR A 167 -5.89 5.30 29.08
N SER A 168 -7.21 5.20 29.02
CA SER A 168 -7.88 4.22 28.16
C SER A 168 -7.31 4.33 26.75
N ALA A 169 -6.89 3.19 26.18
CA ALA A 169 -6.34 3.17 24.83
C ALA A 169 -7.37 3.77 23.85
N PRO A 170 -6.94 4.56 22.85
CA PRO A 170 -7.85 5.09 21.86
C PRO A 170 -8.51 3.95 21.06
N ASP A 171 -9.78 4.13 20.71
CA ASP A 171 -10.49 3.20 19.82
C ASP A 171 -9.82 3.16 18.44
N ARG A 172 -9.86 1.98 17.80
CA ARG A 172 -9.34 1.81 16.45
C ARG A 172 -10.21 2.60 15.45
N PRO A 173 -9.61 3.33 14.50
CA PRO A 173 -10.39 4.02 13.47
C PRO A 173 -11.19 3.01 12.63
N THR A 174 -12.42 3.40 12.27
CA THR A 174 -13.26 2.63 11.35
C THR A 174 -13.14 3.23 9.95
N PHE A 175 -13.06 2.38 8.92
CA PHE A 175 -13.07 2.84 7.53
C PHE A 175 -14.47 3.34 7.15
N ASP A 176 -14.56 4.51 6.53
CA ASP A 176 -15.83 5.06 6.06
C ASP A 176 -16.16 4.53 4.67
N ASP A 177 -17.04 3.54 4.63
CA ASP A 177 -17.48 2.86 3.41
C ASP A 177 -18.38 3.72 2.52
N THR A 178 -18.97 4.79 3.07
CA THR A 178 -19.95 5.63 2.35
C THR A 178 -19.31 6.37 1.17
N PRO A 179 -18.28 7.21 1.37
CA PRO A 179 -17.61 7.88 0.26
C PRO A 179 -16.91 6.90 -0.67
N TYR A 180 -16.46 5.75 -0.16
CA TYR A 180 -15.84 4.69 -0.96
C TYR A 180 -16.84 4.08 -1.94
N THR A 181 -18.01 3.66 -1.43
CA THR A 181 -19.08 3.06 -2.24
C THR A 181 -19.61 4.02 -3.29
N ALA A 182 -19.73 5.31 -2.95
CA ALA A 182 -20.13 6.34 -3.91
C ALA A 182 -19.17 6.44 -5.12
N ARG A 183 -17.86 6.21 -4.92
CA ARG A 183 -16.90 6.16 -6.04
C ARG A 183 -17.02 4.87 -6.84
N LEU A 184 -17.25 3.74 -6.19
CA LEU A 184 -17.54 2.48 -6.91
C LEU A 184 -18.79 2.60 -7.78
N ASP A 185 -19.83 3.28 -7.31
CA ASP A 185 -21.05 3.49 -8.10
C ASP A 185 -20.80 4.38 -9.32
N GLY A 186 -19.87 5.34 -9.23
CA GLY A 186 -19.37 6.09 -10.39
C GLY A 186 -18.75 5.18 -11.46
N ILE A 187 -17.90 4.23 -11.03
CA ILE A 187 -17.27 3.25 -11.93
C ILE A 187 -18.32 2.29 -12.53
N LYS A 188 -19.27 1.79 -11.72
CA LYS A 188 -20.38 0.94 -12.18
C LYS A 188 -21.26 1.65 -13.20
N THR A 189 -21.56 2.92 -12.95
CA THR A 189 -22.35 3.75 -13.88
C THR A 189 -21.61 3.88 -15.21
N TRP A 190 -20.31 4.19 -15.17
CA TRP A 190 -19.48 4.25 -16.38
C TRP A 190 -19.48 2.93 -17.14
N LEU A 191 -19.31 1.78 -16.47
CA LEU A 191 -19.41 0.47 -17.11
C LEU A 191 -20.78 0.23 -17.73
N SER A 192 -21.85 0.57 -17.03
CA SER A 192 -23.22 0.34 -17.53
C SER A 192 -23.52 1.19 -18.77
N THR A 193 -23.07 2.45 -18.81
CA THR A 193 -23.30 3.34 -19.96
C THR A 193 -22.35 3.06 -21.11
N THR A 194 -21.14 2.61 -20.82
CA THR A 194 -20.05 2.51 -21.78
C THR A 194 -19.80 1.08 -22.22
N CYS A 195 -20.31 0.05 -21.55
CA CYS A 195 -20.06 -1.36 -21.88
C CYS A 195 -21.34 -2.18 -21.99
N GLY A 196 -22.49 -1.60 -21.61
CA GLY A 196 -23.83 -2.19 -21.75
C GLY A 196 -24.51 -1.87 -23.08
#